data_AF-A0A5E9PMA4-F1
#
_entry.id   AF-A0A5E9PMA4-F1
#
_cell.length_a   1.000
_cell.length_b   1.000
_cell.length_c   1.000
_cell.angle_alpha   90.00
_cell.angle_beta   90.00
_cell.angle_gamma   90.00
#
_symmetry.space_group_name_H-M   'P 1'
#
loop_
_entity.id
_entity.type
_entity.pdbx_description
1 polymer ?
#
loop_
_entity_poly.entity_id
_entity_poly.type
_entity_poly.pdbx_seq_one_letter_code
_entity_poly.pdbx_strand_id
1 'polypeptide(L)'
;MGNLRILGESLENAEILKDVQYHIKDRRLPISLKDDLNKQVIEIEKYFGEDNFEKLEVKKNKINIWTGVLAVPILIYCIALFLSRYVHNFGINIDVDMINHMLFENILKYIWAIILYAAVFFGLIFYFYLMNTQSKKLIEKNIEKLLSK
;
A
#
# COMPACT_ATOMS: atom_id res chain seq x y z
N MET A 1 -16.79 9.62 -3.15
CA MET A 1 -16.88 8.46 -4.09
C MET A 1 -15.74 7.45 -3.92
N GLY A 2 -14.53 7.82 -3.49
CA GLY A 2 -13.43 6.86 -3.26
C GLY A 2 -13.69 5.82 -2.16
N ASN A 3 -14.29 6.20 -1.04
CA ASN A 3 -14.55 5.27 0.07
C ASN A 3 -15.56 4.17 -0.30
N LEU A 4 -16.56 4.47 -1.14
CA LEU A 4 -17.52 3.47 -1.62
C LEU A 4 -16.85 2.41 -2.51
N ARG A 5 -15.83 2.80 -3.29
CA ARG A 5 -15.06 1.87 -4.12
C ARG A 5 -14.17 0.95 -3.28
N ILE A 6 -13.54 1.49 -2.23
CA ILE A 6 -12.72 0.71 -1.29
C ILE A 6 -13.58 -0.29 -0.51
N LEU A 7 -14.77 0.14 -0.07
CA LEU A 7 -15.77 -0.73 0.54
C LEU A 7 -16.23 -1.83 -0.42
N GLY A 8 -16.47 -1.48 -1.69
CA GLY A 8 -16.81 -2.44 -2.75
C GLY A 8 -15.73 -3.51 -2.95
N GLU A 9 -14.46 -3.09 -3.12
CA GLU A 9 -13.33 -4.03 -3.27
C GLU A 9 -13.14 -4.91 -2.03
N SER A 10 -13.36 -4.37 -0.82
CA SER A 10 -13.28 -5.15 0.42
C SER A 10 -14.39 -6.20 0.51
N LEU A 11 -15.60 -5.87 0.08
CA LEU A 11 -16.74 -6.78 0.07
C LEU A 11 -16.53 -7.89 -0.97
N GLU A 12 -16.10 -7.52 -2.17
CA GLU A 12 -15.75 -8.46 -3.24
C GLU A 12 -14.67 -9.44 -2.78
N ASN A 13 -13.59 -8.96 -2.15
CA ASN A 13 -12.54 -9.82 -1.61
C ASN A 13 -13.06 -10.80 -0.54
N ALA A 14 -14.01 -10.36 0.30
CA ALA A 14 -14.59 -11.20 1.33
C ALA A 14 -15.51 -12.29 0.73
N GLU A 15 -16.25 -11.94 -0.32
CA GLU A 15 -17.09 -12.88 -1.07
C GLU A 15 -16.22 -13.95 -1.75
N ILE A 16 -15.18 -13.53 -2.48
CA ILE A 16 -14.20 -14.43 -3.11
C ILE A 16 -13.56 -15.36 -2.06
N LEU A 17 -13.13 -14.81 -0.92
CA LEU A 17 -12.52 -15.60 0.15
C LEU A 17 -13.48 -16.68 0.66
N LYS A 18 -14.75 -16.33 0.89
CA LYS A 18 -15.77 -17.27 1.36
C LYS A 18 -15.98 -18.42 0.37
N ASP A 19 -16.08 -18.10 -0.92
CA ASP A 19 -16.30 -19.10 -1.97
C ASP A 19 -15.11 -20.06 -2.11
N VAL A 20 -13.89 -19.51 -2.09
CA VAL A 20 -12.64 -20.30 -2.10
C VAL A 20 -12.58 -21.23 -0.89
N GLN A 21 -12.84 -20.73 0.32
CA GLN A 21 -12.81 -21.55 1.53
C GLN A 21 -13.89 -22.63 1.53
N TYR A 22 -15.08 -22.33 0.99
CA TYR A 22 -16.14 -23.31 0.81
C TYR A 22 -15.67 -24.45 -0.11
N HIS A 23 -15.07 -24.12 -1.25
CA HIS A 23 -14.54 -25.09 -2.20
C HIS A 23 -13.45 -25.99 -1.59
N ILE A 24 -12.53 -25.40 -0.80
CA ILE A 24 -11.48 -26.13 -0.09
C ILE A 24 -12.08 -27.15 0.90
N LYS A 25 -13.10 -26.72 1.67
CA LYS A 25 -13.78 -27.58 2.65
C LYS A 25 -14.57 -28.69 1.99
N ASP A 26 -15.35 -28.36 0.96
CA ASP A 26 -16.21 -29.30 0.24
C ASP A 26 -15.39 -30.44 -0.39
N ARG A 27 -14.28 -30.09 -1.05
CA ARG A 27 -13.37 -31.07 -1.66
C ARG A 27 -12.34 -31.66 -0.72
N ARG A 28 -12.38 -31.32 0.58
CA ARG A 28 -11.42 -31.76 1.63
C ARG A 28 -9.96 -31.59 1.21
N LEU A 29 -9.64 -30.47 0.56
CA LEU A 29 -8.28 -30.20 0.12
C LEU A 29 -7.37 -29.94 1.33
N PRO A 30 -6.10 -30.42 1.33
CA PRO A 30 -5.16 -30.23 2.43
C PRO A 30 -4.54 -28.82 2.40
N ILE A 31 -5.38 -27.77 2.35
CA ILE A 31 -4.98 -26.37 2.29
C ILE A 31 -5.39 -25.69 3.60
N SER A 32 -4.48 -24.94 4.21
CA SER A 32 -4.78 -24.18 5.42
C SER A 32 -5.74 -23.02 5.11
N LEU A 33 -6.79 -22.88 5.91
CA LEU A 33 -7.75 -21.78 5.79
C LEU A 33 -7.21 -20.53 6.48
N LYS A 34 -7.34 -19.36 5.84
CA LYS A 34 -6.87 -18.06 6.35
C LYS A 34 -7.99 -17.02 6.29
N ASP A 35 -7.98 -16.09 7.23
CA ASP A 35 -9.01 -15.04 7.35
C ASP A 35 -8.81 -13.84 6.40
N ASP A 36 -7.81 -13.89 5.52
CA ASP A 36 -7.47 -12.84 4.56
C ASP A 36 -7.27 -13.46 3.17
N LEU A 37 -7.80 -12.80 2.14
CA LEU A 37 -7.77 -13.31 0.76
C LEU A 37 -6.33 -13.50 0.26
N ASN A 38 -5.45 -12.54 0.49
CA ASN A 38 -4.06 -12.64 0.02
C ASN A 38 -3.35 -13.80 0.72
N LYS A 39 -3.52 -13.93 2.05
CA LYS A 39 -2.98 -15.08 2.79
C LYS A 39 -3.55 -16.41 2.31
N GLN A 40 -4.85 -16.48 2.00
CA GLN A 40 -5.48 -17.68 1.47
C GLN A 40 -4.91 -18.06 0.10
N VAL A 41 -4.72 -17.08 -0.79
CA VAL A 41 -4.13 -17.27 -2.12
C VAL A 41 -2.67 -17.75 -2.01
N ILE A 42 -1.90 -17.29 -1.03
CA ILE A 42 -0.55 -17.82 -0.76
C ILE A 42 -0.58 -19.31 -0.42
N GLU A 43 -1.53 -19.76 0.41
CA GLU A 43 -1.66 -21.19 0.75
C GLU A 43 -2.11 -22.03 -0.45
N ILE A 44 -3.01 -21.49 -1.28
CA ILE A 44 -3.42 -22.12 -2.55
C ILE A 44 -2.21 -22.25 -3.48
N GLU A 45 -1.41 -21.20 -3.60
CA GLU A 45 -0.22 -21.18 -4.43
C GLU A 45 0.81 -22.23 -3.98
N LYS A 46 1.03 -22.34 -2.66
CA LYS A 46 1.89 -23.36 -2.03
C LYS A 46 1.40 -24.77 -2.28
N TYR A 47 0.08 -25.00 -2.26
CA TYR A 47 -0.52 -26.29 -2.61
C TYR A 47 -0.19 -26.72 -4.06
N PHE A 48 -0.02 -25.76 -4.96
CA PHE A 48 0.40 -26.01 -6.34
C PHE A 48 1.92 -26.00 -6.55
N GLY A 49 2.72 -25.78 -5.51
CA GLY A 49 4.19 -25.71 -5.59
C GLY A 49 4.71 -24.45 -6.30
N GLU A 50 3.91 -23.39 -6.38
CA GLU A 50 4.30 -22.09 -6.93
C GLU A 50 4.63 -21.10 -5.80
N ASP A 51 5.25 -19.96 -6.11
CA ASP A 51 5.59 -18.89 -5.15
C ASP A 51 5.54 -17.46 -5.76
N ASN A 52 4.87 -17.31 -6.91
CA ASN A 52 4.86 -16.07 -7.68
C ASN A 52 4.13 -14.93 -6.96
N PHE A 53 2.97 -15.24 -6.38
CA PHE A 53 2.13 -14.32 -5.63
C PHE A 53 2.76 -13.98 -4.28
N GLU A 54 3.31 -14.97 -3.56
CA GLU A 54 4.05 -14.72 -2.31
C GLU A 54 5.23 -13.77 -2.55
N LYS A 55 6.04 -13.99 -3.60
CA LYS A 55 7.13 -13.09 -3.99
C LYS A 55 6.64 -11.68 -4.35
N LEU A 56 5.49 -11.57 -5.03
CA LEU A 56 4.91 -10.28 -5.37
C LEU A 56 4.44 -9.52 -4.12
N GLU A 57 3.77 -10.18 -3.19
CA GLU A 57 3.32 -9.58 -1.93
C GLU A 57 4.50 -9.09 -1.07
N VAL A 58 5.58 -9.86 -0.98
CA VAL A 58 6.81 -9.43 -0.29
C VAL A 58 7.39 -8.16 -0.94
N LYS A 59 7.42 -8.10 -2.28
CA LYS A 59 7.89 -6.90 -3.01
C LYS A 59 6.97 -5.71 -2.75
N LYS A 60 5.65 -5.89 -2.83
CA LYS A 60 4.66 -4.84 -2.54
C LYS A 60 4.83 -4.27 -1.15
N ASN A 61 4.98 -5.12 -0.14
CA ASN A 61 5.19 -4.69 1.24
C ASN A 61 6.49 -3.86 1.38
N LYS A 62 7.59 -4.32 0.77
CA LYS A 62 8.86 -3.57 0.78
C LYS A 62 8.70 -2.18 0.19
N ILE A 63 8.02 -2.05 -0.95
CA ILE A 63 7.80 -0.76 -1.62
C ILE A 63 6.87 0.14 -0.82
N ASN A 64 5.82 -0.42 -0.21
CA ASN A 64 4.92 0.32 0.67
C ASN A 64 5.67 0.95 1.86
N ILE A 65 6.61 0.21 2.45
CA ILE A 65 7.49 0.73 3.51
C ILE A 65 8.35 1.88 2.97
N TRP A 66 8.99 1.71 1.80
CA TRP A 66 9.81 2.78 1.20
C TRP A 66 9.01 4.03 0.86
N THR A 67 7.79 3.88 0.32
CA THR A 67 6.90 5.03 0.08
C THR A 67 6.50 5.70 1.39
N GLY A 68 6.27 4.93 2.46
CA GLY A 68 6.02 5.45 3.79
C GLY A 68 7.20 6.26 4.32
N VAL A 69 8.43 5.72 4.24
CA VAL A 69 9.66 6.41 4.66
C VAL A 69 9.86 7.73 3.90
N LEU A 70 9.63 7.74 2.58
CA LEU A 70 9.67 8.97 1.80
C LEU A 70 8.53 9.94 2.15
N ALA A 71 7.38 9.47 2.62
CA ALA A 71 6.33 10.38 3.05
C ALA A 71 6.63 11.06 4.40
N VAL A 72 7.52 10.50 5.24
CA VAL A 72 7.79 10.98 6.60
C VAL A 72 8.23 12.45 6.66
N PRO A 73 9.21 12.94 5.88
CA PRO A 73 9.64 14.34 5.95
C PRO A 73 8.51 15.33 5.65
N ILE A 74 7.66 14.98 4.68
CA ILE A 74 6.48 15.78 4.32
C ILE A 74 5.47 15.77 5.47
N LEU A 75 5.25 14.60 6.08
CA LEU A 75 4.35 14.46 7.22
C LEU A 75 4.82 15.29 8.43
N ILE A 76 6.13 15.26 8.75
CA ILE A 76 6.72 16.07 9.82
C ILE A 76 6.46 17.57 9.56
N TYR A 77 6.67 18.02 8.32
CA TYR A 77 6.40 19.41 7.93
C TYR A 77 4.91 19.77 8.08
N CYS A 78 4.00 18.92 7.61
CA CYS A 78 2.57 19.10 7.78
C CYS A 78 2.16 19.17 9.26
N ILE A 79 2.72 18.31 10.11
CA ILE A 79 2.48 18.31 11.56
C ILE A 79 3.01 19.60 12.20
N ALA A 80 4.21 20.07 11.83
CA ALA A 80 4.78 21.31 12.34
C ALA A 80 3.93 22.54 11.99
N LEU A 81 3.45 22.63 10.74
CA LEU A 81 2.52 23.68 10.30
C LEU A 81 1.16 23.61 11.01
N PHE A 82 0.69 22.40 11.29
CA PHE A 82 -0.57 22.24 12.00
C PHE A 82 -0.42 22.65 13.47
N LEU A 83 0.63 22.17 14.14
CA LEU A 83 0.95 22.50 15.53
C LEU A 83 1.13 24.00 15.73
N SER A 84 1.85 24.68 14.86
CA SER A 84 2.09 26.13 15.00
C SER A 84 0.78 26.93 15.08
N ARG A 85 -0.27 26.49 14.39
CA ARG A 85 -1.60 27.10 14.45
C ARG A 85 -2.28 26.99 15.82
N TYR A 86 -1.99 25.94 16.59
CA TYR A 86 -2.56 25.72 17.93
C TYR A 86 -1.65 26.25 19.03
N VAL A 87 -0.35 26.19 18.82
CA VAL A 87 0.70 26.52 19.81
C VAL A 87 0.79 28.04 20.03
N HIS A 88 0.37 28.85 19.05
CA HIS A 88 0.14 30.30 19.21
C HIS A 88 -0.86 30.62 20.35
N ASN A 89 -1.88 29.77 20.58
CA ASN A 89 -2.83 29.94 21.68
C ASN A 89 -2.25 29.58 23.07
N PHE A 90 -1.11 28.88 23.11
CA PHE A 90 -0.42 28.47 24.35
C PHE A 90 0.82 29.34 24.66
N GLY A 91 1.03 30.44 23.93
CA GLY A 91 2.13 31.38 24.18
C GLY A 91 3.52 30.89 23.74
N ILE A 92 3.60 29.77 23.01
CA ILE A 92 4.84 29.28 22.40
C ILE A 92 4.88 29.81 20.95
N ASN A 93 5.86 30.64 20.65
CA ASN A 93 5.97 31.30 19.35
C ASN A 93 6.84 30.45 18.41
N ILE A 94 6.21 29.53 17.67
CA ILE A 94 6.89 28.86 16.55
C ILE A 94 6.92 29.84 15.38
N ASP A 95 8.10 30.31 15.00
CA ASP A 95 8.28 31.22 13.86
C ASP A 95 8.15 30.45 12.53
N VAL A 96 6.90 30.23 12.15
CA VAL A 96 6.51 29.53 10.92
C VAL A 96 7.00 30.28 9.69
N ASP A 97 7.06 31.61 9.75
CA ASP A 97 7.49 32.44 8.63
C ASP A 97 8.99 32.27 8.38
N MET A 98 9.81 32.25 9.45
CA MET A 98 11.23 31.92 9.33
C MET A 98 11.46 30.50 8.79
N ILE A 99 10.71 29.50 9.27
CA ILE A 99 10.82 28.11 8.80
C ILE A 99 10.44 28.01 7.31
N ASN A 100 9.34 28.65 6.91
CA ASN A 100 8.88 28.67 5.52
C ASN A 100 9.87 29.39 4.62
N HIS A 101 10.45 30.51 5.07
CA HIS A 101 11.45 31.25 4.30
C HIS A 101 12.73 30.42 4.10
N MET A 102 13.25 29.82 5.17
CA MET A 102 14.41 28.93 5.12
C MET A 102 14.16 27.71 4.20
N LEU A 103 12.97 27.10 4.27
CA LEU A 103 12.61 26.00 3.38
C LEU A 103 12.49 26.46 1.94
N PHE A 104 11.87 27.60 1.66
CA PHE A 104 11.71 28.14 0.31
C PHE A 104 13.07 28.45 -0.34
N GLU A 105 13.98 29.10 0.39
CA GLU A 105 15.34 29.36 -0.10
C GLU A 105 16.10 28.06 -0.39
N ASN A 106 16.02 27.09 0.52
CA ASN A 106 16.65 25.78 0.32
C ASN A 106 16.03 25.00 -0.85
N ILE A 107 14.71 25.13 -1.06
CA ILE A 107 14.00 24.52 -2.18
C ILE A 107 14.50 25.09 -3.51
N LEU A 108 14.62 26.41 -3.61
CA LEU A 108 15.12 27.07 -4.81
C LEU A 108 16.58 26.72 -5.06
N LYS A 109 17.42 26.69 -4.01
CA LYS A 109 18.83 26.35 -4.10
C LYS A 109 19.06 24.91 -4.59
N TYR A 110 18.21 23.97 -4.18
CA TYR A 110 18.34 22.54 -4.51
C TYR A 110 17.20 22.03 -5.39
N ILE A 111 16.69 22.87 -6.29
CA ILE A 111 15.50 22.53 -7.10
C ILE A 111 15.65 21.22 -7.87
N TRP A 112 16.86 20.92 -8.37
CA TRP A 112 17.17 19.65 -9.04
C TRP A 112 17.01 18.43 -8.11
N ALA A 113 17.46 18.53 -6.86
CA ALA A 113 17.31 17.45 -5.89
C ALA A 113 15.84 17.20 -5.55
N ILE A 114 15.03 18.25 -5.50
CA ILE A 114 13.59 18.17 -5.25
C ILE A 114 12.86 17.54 -6.42
N ILE A 115 13.21 17.92 -7.65
CA ILE A 115 12.66 17.29 -8.85
C ILE A 115 12.99 15.79 -8.87
N LEU A 116 14.25 15.43 -8.59
CA LEU A 116 14.66 14.03 -8.50
C LEU A 116 13.89 13.28 -7.42
N TYR A 117 13.76 13.88 -6.23
CA TYR A 117 12.99 13.32 -5.13
C TYR A 117 11.52 13.08 -5.51
N ALA A 118 10.87 14.08 -6.11
CA ALA A 118 9.50 13.97 -6.58
C ALA A 118 9.36 12.88 -7.65
N ALA A 119 10.30 12.80 -8.60
CA ALA A 119 10.31 11.76 -9.63
C ALA A 119 10.43 10.35 -9.02
N VAL A 120 11.29 10.16 -8.03
CA VAL A 120 11.41 8.89 -7.30
C VAL A 120 10.12 8.56 -6.55
N PHE A 121 9.53 9.54 -5.87
CA PHE A 121 8.29 9.35 -5.12
C PHE A 121 7.11 8.95 -6.03
N PHE A 122 6.88 9.70 -7.12
CA PHE A 122 5.86 9.36 -8.12
C PHE A 122 6.16 8.04 -8.83
N GLY A 123 7.43 7.75 -9.12
CA GLY A 123 7.86 6.48 -9.70
C GLY A 123 7.50 5.28 -8.81
N LEU A 124 7.67 5.39 -7.49
CA LEU A 124 7.26 4.34 -6.56
C LEU A 124 5.75 4.17 -6.48
N ILE A 125 4.97 5.27 -6.50
CA ILE A 125 3.50 5.20 -6.54
C ILE A 125 3.04 4.48 -7.82
N PHE A 126 3.60 4.86 -8.96
CA PHE A 126 3.28 4.22 -10.25
C PHE A 126 3.67 2.73 -10.25
N TYR A 127 4.85 2.41 -9.74
CA TYR A 127 5.30 1.03 -9.62
C TYR A 127 4.40 0.20 -8.68
N PHE A 128 3.93 0.80 -7.58
CA PHE A 128 2.96 0.18 -6.69
C PHE A 128 1.63 -0.11 -7.40
N TYR A 129 1.15 0.82 -8.22
CA TYR A 129 -0.05 0.62 -9.03
C TYR A 129 0.10 -0.57 -9.99
N LEU A 130 1.23 -0.68 -10.69
CA LEU A 130 1.52 -1.82 -11.58
C LEU A 130 1.52 -3.16 -10.83
N MET A 131 2.14 -3.23 -9.66
CA MET A 131 2.14 -4.44 -8.85
C MET A 131 0.72 -4.79 -8.37
N ASN A 132 -0.13 -3.81 -8.08
CA ASN A 132 -1.51 -4.07 -7.67
C ASN A 132 -2.32 -4.73 -8.80
N THR A 133 -2.12 -4.29 -10.05
CA THR A 133 -2.71 -4.96 -11.22
C THR A 133 -2.20 -6.38 -11.39
N GLN A 134 -0.90 -6.61 -11.20
CA GLN A 134 -0.32 -7.97 -11.24
C GLN A 134 -0.90 -8.87 -10.13
N SER A 135 -1.11 -8.30 -8.94
CA SER A 135 -1.70 -8.97 -7.78
C SER A 135 -3.08 -9.51 -8.11
N LYS A 136 -3.97 -8.68 -8.69
CA LYS A 136 -5.32 -9.10 -9.08
C LYS A 136 -5.31 -10.27 -10.08
N LYS A 137 -4.45 -10.18 -11.11
CA LYS A 137 -4.30 -11.25 -12.11
C LYS A 137 -3.82 -12.57 -11.51
N LEU A 138 -2.89 -12.52 -10.55
CA LEU A 138 -2.39 -13.73 -9.90
C LEU A 138 -3.42 -14.34 -8.94
N ILE A 139 -4.22 -13.51 -8.27
CA ILE A 139 -5.36 -13.98 -7.46
C ILE A 139 -6.35 -14.74 -8.35
N GLU A 140 -6.80 -14.11 -9.44
CA GLU A 140 -7.71 -14.74 -10.43
C GLU A 140 -7.14 -16.06 -10.95
N LYS A 141 -5.89 -16.07 -11.44
CA LYS A 141 -5.21 -17.27 -11.94
C LYS A 141 -5.20 -18.41 -10.90
N ASN A 142 -4.83 -18.12 -9.66
CA ASN A 142 -4.72 -19.14 -8.62
C ASN A 142 -6.09 -19.69 -8.19
N ILE A 143 -7.11 -18.83 -8.17
CA ILE A 143 -8.49 -19.22 -7.86
C ILE A 143 -9.09 -20.06 -9.00
N GLU A 144 -8.95 -19.64 -10.26
CA GLU A 144 -9.40 -20.44 -11.42
C GLU A 144 -8.74 -21.81 -11.44
N LYS A 145 -7.43 -21.87 -11.18
CA LYS A 145 -6.69 -23.13 -11.08
C LYS A 145 -7.23 -24.03 -9.98
N LEU A 146 -7.61 -23.46 -8.83
CA LEU A 146 -8.26 -24.20 -7.74
C LEU A 146 -9.63 -24.74 -8.15
N LEU A 147 -10.48 -23.89 -8.73
CA LEU A 147 -11.86 -24.23 -9.10
C LEU A 147 -11.94 -25.25 -10.26
N SER A 148 -10.95 -25.25 -11.15
CA SER A 148 -10.87 -26.16 -12.30
C SER A 148 -10.52 -27.61 -11.94
N LYS A 149 -10.16 -27.88 -10.68
CA LYS A 149 -9.77 -29.20 -10.17
C LYS A 149 -10.91 -29.79 -9.35
#